data_AF-A0A2V7W1I8-F1
#
_entry.id   AF-A0A2V7W1I8-F1
#
_cell.length_a   1.000
_cell.length_b   1.000
_cell.length_c   1.000
_cell.angle_alpha   90.00
_cell.angle_beta   90.00
_cell.angle_gamma   90.00
#
_symmetry.space_group_name_H-M   'P 1'
#
loop_
_entity.id
_entity.type
_entity.pdbx_description
1 polymer ?
#
loop_
_entity_poly.entity_id
_entity_poly.type
_entity_poly.pdbx_seq_one_letter_code
_entity_poly.pdbx_strand_id
1 'polypeptide(L)'
;MLGSAEHFRQFAAALESMQVKHRQLVRQLTRRNVRDEIDSFIDDFEERARRRRELLTDPAKAGFIPVFLSEEWVVEQTKRLIGEVRGDGIDVPLAILNRAAHDCD
;
A
#
# COMPACT_ATOMS: atom_id res chain seq x y z
N MET A 1 -1.14 4.55 4.92
CA MET A 1 0.02 3.83 4.34
C MET A 1 -0.34 2.94 3.15
N LEU A 2 -1.60 2.50 2.98
CA LEU A 2 -2.03 1.74 1.79
C LEU A 2 -2.38 2.58 0.57
N GLY A 3 -2.48 3.91 0.71
CA GLY A 3 -2.60 4.81 -0.44
C GLY A 3 -1.46 4.67 -1.46
N SER A 4 -0.23 4.36 -1.01
CA SER A 4 0.87 4.04 -1.93
C SER A 4 0.60 2.77 -2.74
N ALA A 5 0.05 1.72 -2.12
CA ALA A 5 -0.26 0.47 -2.79
C ALA A 5 -1.44 0.64 -3.76
N GLU A 6 -2.44 1.44 -3.40
CA GLU A 6 -3.55 1.84 -4.27
C GLU A 6 -3.06 2.63 -5.48
N HIS A 7 -2.18 3.62 -5.28
CA HIS A 7 -1.61 4.43 -6.36
C HIS A 7 -0.73 3.59 -7.29
N PHE A 8 0.02 2.62 -6.75
CA PHE A 8 0.77 1.66 -7.57
C PHE A 8 -0.14 0.68 -8.32
N ARG A 9 -1.28 0.27 -7.75
CA ARG A 9 -2.31 -0.51 -8.48
C ARG A 9 -2.93 0.31 -9.61
N GLN A 10 -3.27 1.58 -9.37
CA GLN A 10 -3.76 2.49 -10.42
C GLN A 10 -2.71 2.72 -11.51
N PHE A 11 -1.44 2.85 -11.13
CA PHE A 11 -0.34 2.98 -12.08
C PHE A 11 -0.12 1.70 -12.89
N ALA A 12 -0.18 0.52 -12.27
CA ALA A 12 -0.13 -0.77 -12.95
C ALA A 12 -1.30 -0.95 -13.92
N ALA A 13 -2.53 -0.62 -13.51
CA ALA A 13 -3.71 -0.65 -14.38
C ALA A 13 -3.62 0.35 -15.55
N ALA A 14 -3.03 1.53 -15.32
CA ALA A 14 -2.78 2.51 -16.38
C ALA A 14 -1.73 1.99 -17.39
N LEU A 15 -0.65 1.37 -16.90
CA LEU A 15 0.36 0.72 -17.75
C LEU A 15 -0.22 -0.46 -18.53
N GLU A 16 -1.07 -1.27 -17.90
CA GLU A 16 -1.77 -2.39 -18.55
C GLU A 16 -2.68 -1.87 -19.67
N SER A 17 -3.43 -0.79 -19.42
CA SER A 17 -4.26 -0.13 -20.45
C SER A 17 -3.43 0.40 -21.64
N MET A 18 -2.22 0.93 -21.37
CA MET A 18 -1.30 1.38 -22.42
C MET A 18 -0.69 0.19 -23.19
N GLN A 19 -0.42 -0.94 -22.52
CA GLN A 19 0.13 -2.14 -23.14
C GLN A 19 -0.87 -2.94 -23.96
N VAL A 20 -2.18 -2.82 -23.68
CA VAL A 20 -3.24 -3.46 -24.48
C VAL A 20 -3.14 -3.04 -25.96
N LYS A 21 -2.93 -1.75 -26.25
CA LYS A 21 -2.76 -1.27 -27.64
C LYS A 21 -1.45 -1.75 -28.27
N HIS A 22 -0.36 -1.81 -27.50
CA HIS A 22 0.92 -2.35 -27.96
C HIS A 22 0.80 -3.83 -28.35
N ARG A 23 0.17 -4.64 -27.50
CA ARG A 23 -0.08 -6.06 -27.75
C ARG A 23 -1.04 -6.27 -28.94
N GLN A 24 -1.99 -5.38 -29.14
CA GLN A 24 -2.92 -5.42 -30.28
C GLN A 24 -2.23 -5.08 -31.61
N LEU A 25 -1.33 -4.09 -31.62
CA LEU A 25 -0.49 -3.74 -32.77
C LEU A 25 0.53 -4.83 -33.10
N VAL A 26 1.23 -5.37 -32.10
CA VAL A 26 2.18 -6.46 -32.28
C VAL A 26 1.48 -7.73 -32.78
N ARG A 27 0.30 -8.08 -32.23
CA ARG A 27 -0.50 -9.23 -32.72
C ARG A 27 -0.96 -9.06 -34.16
N GLN A 28 -1.39 -7.86 -34.56
CA GLN A 28 -1.78 -7.59 -35.95
C GLN A 28 -0.59 -7.61 -36.91
N LEU A 29 0.60 -7.21 -36.46
CA LEU A 29 1.80 -7.10 -37.30
C LEU A 29 2.63 -8.40 -37.37
N THR A 30 2.62 -9.25 -36.34
CA THR A 30 3.51 -10.43 -36.24
C THR A 30 2.82 -11.78 -36.11
N ARG A 31 1.48 -11.85 -35.98
CA ARG A 31 0.68 -13.09 -35.87
C ARG A 31 1.18 -14.13 -34.84
N ARG A 32 1.96 -13.74 -33.83
CA ARG A 32 2.39 -14.62 -32.72
C ARG A 32 2.03 -14.01 -31.37
N ASN A 33 1.37 -14.80 -30.53
CA ASN A 33 1.09 -14.48 -29.14
C ASN A 33 2.16 -15.16 -28.28
N VAL A 34 3.26 -14.46 -28.03
CA VAL A 34 4.31 -14.90 -27.11
C VAL A 34 4.16 -14.10 -25.82
N ARG A 35 4.18 -14.79 -24.69
CA ARG A 35 4.20 -14.21 -23.34
C ARG A 35 5.57 -13.53 -23.19
N ASP A 36 5.59 -12.22 -22.98
CA ASP A 36 6.84 -11.44 -23.01
C ASP A 36 7.39 -11.23 -21.59
N GLU A 37 8.65 -10.81 -21.43
CA GLU A 37 9.28 -10.55 -20.13
C GLU A 37 8.51 -9.56 -19.24
N ILE A 38 7.74 -8.69 -19.88
CA ILE A 38 6.82 -7.76 -19.22
C ILE A 38 5.75 -8.51 -18.41
N ASP A 39 5.21 -9.61 -18.92
CA ASP A 39 4.22 -10.41 -18.20
C ASP A 39 4.83 -11.04 -16.95
N SER A 40 6.08 -11.52 -17.05
CA SER A 40 6.80 -12.08 -15.89
C SER A 40 7.08 -11.02 -14.83
N PHE A 41 7.42 -9.80 -15.23
CA PHE A 41 7.64 -8.70 -14.30
C PHE A 41 6.36 -8.33 -13.54
N ILE A 42 5.21 -8.31 -14.24
CA ILE A 42 3.90 -8.03 -13.63
C ILE A 42 3.56 -9.13 -12.61
N ASP A 43 3.67 -10.41 -12.99
CA ASP A 43 3.41 -11.55 -12.10
C ASP A 43 4.27 -11.47 -10.82
N ASP A 44 5.58 -11.23 -10.96
CA ASP A 44 6.51 -11.12 -9.83
C ASP A 44 6.20 -9.93 -8.91
N PHE A 45 5.80 -8.80 -9.51
CA PHE A 45 5.44 -7.60 -8.77
C PHE A 45 4.16 -7.80 -7.96
N GLU A 46 3.13 -8.39 -8.58
CA GLU A 46 1.87 -8.73 -7.92
C GLU A 46 2.09 -9.71 -6.76
N GLU A 47 2.93 -10.73 -6.97
CA GLU A 47 3.22 -11.70 -5.92
C GLU A 47 3.91 -11.03 -4.71
N ARG A 48 4.89 -10.15 -4.96
CA ARG A 48 5.57 -9.41 -3.89
C ARG A 48 4.65 -8.44 -3.17
N ALA A 49 3.76 -7.77 -3.90
CA ALA A 49 2.76 -6.88 -3.31
C ALA A 49 1.77 -7.65 -2.43
N ARG A 50 1.28 -8.79 -2.92
CA ARG A 50 0.40 -9.69 -2.15
C ARG A 50 1.08 -10.17 -0.87
N ARG A 51 2.30 -10.70 -0.97
CA ARG A 51 3.05 -11.24 0.17
C ARG A 51 3.32 -10.16 1.23
N ARG A 52 3.63 -8.94 0.81
CA ARG A 52 3.77 -7.80 1.73
C ARG A 52 2.46 -7.45 2.41
N ARG A 53 1.35 -7.44 1.67
CA ARG A 53 0.03 -7.17 2.23
C ARG A 53 -0.32 -8.21 3.29
N GLU A 54 -0.20 -9.49 2.96
CA GLU A 54 -0.46 -10.60 3.89
C GLU A 54 0.35 -10.47 5.18
N LEU A 55 1.64 -10.13 5.09
CA LEU A 55 2.49 -9.92 6.26
C LEU A 55 2.05 -8.74 7.11
N LEU A 56 1.72 -7.60 6.50
CA LEU A 56 1.33 -6.38 7.23
C LEU A 56 -0.07 -6.48 7.86
N THR A 57 -0.94 -7.33 7.33
CA THR A 57 -2.29 -7.56 7.86
C THR A 57 -2.37 -8.77 8.80
N ASP A 58 -1.27 -9.51 9.01
CA ASP A 58 -1.21 -10.62 9.96
C ASP A 58 -0.88 -10.08 11.37
N PRO A 59 -1.85 -10.02 12.30
CA PRO A 59 -1.65 -9.45 13.63
C PRO A 59 -0.65 -10.25 14.49
N ALA A 60 -0.38 -11.52 14.15
CA ALA A 60 0.62 -12.33 14.86
C ALA A 60 2.05 -12.01 14.40
N LYS A 61 2.22 -11.32 13.27
CA LYS A 61 3.52 -11.04 12.66
C LYS A 61 3.86 -9.55 12.55
N ALA A 62 2.87 -8.68 12.43
CA ALA A 62 3.07 -7.25 12.26
C ALA A 62 1.98 -6.45 12.97
N GLY A 63 2.37 -5.26 13.44
CA GLY A 63 1.47 -4.26 14.00
C GLY A 63 2.01 -2.86 13.74
N PHE A 64 1.10 -1.89 13.65
CA PHE A 64 1.42 -0.48 13.50
C PHE A 64 1.35 0.21 14.86
N ILE A 65 2.46 0.80 15.30
CA ILE A 65 2.55 1.52 16.57
C ILE A 65 2.80 3.00 16.27
N PRO A 66 1.77 3.86 16.32
CA PRO A 66 1.95 5.29 16.12
C PRO A 66 2.66 5.89 17.33
N VAL A 67 3.67 6.71 17.05
CA VAL A 67 4.42 7.48 18.03
C VAL A 67 4.15 8.97 17.75
N PHE A 68 3.60 9.69 18.71
CA PHE A 68 3.08 11.04 18.49
C PHE A 68 3.24 11.94 19.71
N LEU A 69 2.98 13.24 19.53
CA LEU A 69 3.09 14.27 20.55
C LEU A 69 1.69 14.65 21.08
N SER A 70 1.60 15.34 22.23
CA SER A 70 0.33 15.57 22.91
C SER A 70 -0.47 16.79 22.44
N GLU A 71 0.01 17.55 21.46
CA GLU A 71 -0.74 18.67 20.91
C GLU A 71 -2.08 18.16 20.38
N GLU A 72 -3.18 18.85 20.73
CA GLU A 72 -4.54 18.38 20.46
C GLU A 72 -4.76 18.02 18.98
N TRP A 73 -4.26 18.85 18.07
CA TRP A 73 -4.29 18.57 16.64
C TRP A 73 -3.58 17.26 16.28
N VAL A 74 -2.41 16.99 16.86
CA VAL A 74 -1.62 15.78 16.58
C VAL A 74 -2.34 14.53 17.09
N VAL A 75 -3.00 14.62 18.26
CA VAL A 75 -3.84 13.56 18.80
C VAL A 75 -4.99 13.25 17.82
N GLU A 76 -5.71 14.27 17.37
CA GLU A 76 -6.84 14.10 16.45
C GLU A 76 -6.42 13.55 15.08
N GLN A 77 -5.28 13.99 14.53
CA GLN A 77 -4.72 13.40 13.31
C GLN A 77 -4.32 11.93 13.52
N THR A 78 -3.72 11.61 14.67
CA THR A 78 -3.29 10.24 14.98
C THR A 78 -4.49 9.31 15.12
N LYS A 79 -5.60 9.75 15.73
CA LYS A 79 -6.85 8.98 15.79
C LYS A 79 -7.41 8.68 14.40
N ARG A 80 -7.41 9.66 13.48
CA ARG A 80 -7.84 9.47 12.09
C ARG A 80 -6.96 8.45 11.37
N LEU A 81 -5.63 8.59 11.50
CA LEU A 81 -4.67 7.65 10.92
C LEU A 81 -4.86 6.22 11.46
N ILE A 82 -5.10 6.05 12.76
CA ILE A 82 -5.39 4.73 13.35
C ILE A 82 -6.67 4.14 12.73
N GLY A 83 -7.70 4.96 12.53
CA GLY A 83 -8.94 4.53 11.87
C GLY A 83 -8.70 4.02 10.45
N GLU A 84 -7.92 4.75 9.65
CA GLU A 84 -7.53 4.35 8.29
C GLU A 84 -6.72 3.04 8.31
N VAL A 85 -5.68 2.95 9.14
CA VAL A 85 -4.80 1.77 9.27
C VAL A 85 -5.57 0.52 9.70
N ARG A 86 -6.56 0.67 10.60
CA ARG A 86 -7.43 -0.44 10.99
C ARG A 86 -8.42 -0.82 9.88
N GLY A 87 -9.00 0.15 9.17
CA GLY A 87 -9.86 -0.11 8.00
C GLY A 87 -9.14 -0.86 6.88
N ASP A 88 -7.84 -0.65 6.81
CA ASP A 88 -6.87 -1.29 5.94
C ASP A 88 -6.49 -2.74 6.37
N GLY A 89 -6.98 -3.20 7.54
CA GLY A 89 -6.75 -4.54 8.08
C GLY A 89 -5.41 -4.72 8.81
N ILE A 90 -4.71 -3.63 9.13
CA ILE A 90 -3.45 -3.65 9.88
C ILE A 90 -3.76 -3.51 11.37
N ASP A 91 -3.16 -4.35 12.19
CA ASP A 91 -3.34 -4.29 13.64
C ASP A 91 -2.66 -3.04 14.24
N VAL A 92 -3.32 -2.44 15.23
CA VAL A 92 -2.80 -1.28 15.99
C VAL A 92 -2.93 -1.61 17.48
N PRO A 93 -1.94 -2.34 18.04
CA PRO A 93 -2.06 -2.92 19.38
C PRO A 93 -1.92 -1.87 20.48
N LEU A 94 -1.12 -0.82 20.25
CA LEU A 94 -0.90 0.28 21.18
C LEU A 94 -0.45 1.54 20.44
N ALA A 95 -0.55 2.69 21.12
CA ALA A 95 -0.06 3.98 20.64
C ALA A 95 0.86 4.59 21.71
N ILE A 96 1.92 5.27 21.28
CA ILE A 96 2.94 5.85 22.16
C ILE A 96 2.85 7.37 22.11
N LEU A 97 2.55 7.98 23.25
CA LEU A 97 2.70 9.40 23.44
C LEU A 97 4.15 9.70 23.83
N ASN A 98 4.94 10.15 22.86
CA ASN A 98 6.38 10.36 23.03
C ASN A 98 6.72 11.59 23.88
N ARG A 99 5.84 12.59 23.87
CA ARG A 99 6.00 13.80 24.68
C ARG A 99 4.65 14.32 25.10
N ALA A 100 4.44 14.41 26.40
CA ALA A 100 3.39 15.25 26.96
C ALA A 100 3.88 16.70 26.97
N ALA A 101 3.03 17.62 26.51
CA ALA A 101 3.14 19.02 26.85
C ALA A 101 3.20 19.08 28.37
N HIS A 102 4.22 19.77 28.90
CA HIS A 102 4.29 19.99 30.33
C HIS A 102 3.01 20.70 30.77
N ASP A 103 2.37 20.18 31.82
CA ASP A 103 1.42 20.98 32.60
C ASP A 103 2.18 22.24 33.05
N CYS A 104 1.82 23.38 32.46
CA CYS A 104 2.12 24.65 33.09
C CYS A 104 1.05 24.85 34.16
N ASP A 105 1.46 24.87 35.42
CA ASP A 105 0.68 25.42 36.54
C ASP A 105 0.07 26.79 36.20
#